data_AF-A0A1Y5NAM3-F1
#
_entry.id   AF-A0A1Y5NAM3-F1
#
_cell.length_a   1.000
_cell.length_b   1.000
_cell.length_c   1.000
_cell.angle_alpha   90.00
_cell.angle_beta   90.00
_cell.angle_gamma   90.00
#
_symmetry.space_group_name_H-M   'P 1'
#
loop_
_entity.id
_entity.type
_entity.pdbx_description
1 polymer ?
#
loop_
_entity_poly.entity_id
_entity_poly.type
_entity_poly.pdbx_seq_one_letter_code
_entity_poly.pdbx_strand_id
1 'polypeptide(L)'
;MTTNELKDAAIFVMAYSFLKMDSSEDLGLFINKKASKFITDLIDVMTPIVKHYYEFQKRIDLQIAALDNKARVCKNDFSTTAPQLACDLLYLKFAPNNRKGQRLAPILAEFYACNKDKIAYILNKSYDTKYSKEAEDSQNLAYFYIENV
;
A
#
# COMPACT_ATOMS: atom_id res chain seq x y z
N MET A 1 2.11 -18.49 -9.92
CA MET A 1 1.72 -17.68 -8.76
C MET A 1 0.91 -18.49 -7.75
N THR A 2 1.34 -18.51 -6.49
CA THR A 2 0.61 -19.18 -5.38
C THR A 2 -0.59 -18.34 -4.90
N THR A 3 -1.50 -18.92 -4.10
CA THR A 3 -2.60 -18.15 -3.50
C THR A 3 -2.11 -17.02 -2.58
N ASN A 4 -1.06 -17.28 -1.78
CA ASN A 4 -0.51 -16.26 -0.89
C ASN A 4 0.16 -15.13 -1.67
N GLU A 5 0.91 -15.48 -2.72
CA GLU A 5 1.51 -14.50 -3.62
C GLU A 5 0.46 -13.66 -4.35
N LEU A 6 -0.67 -14.25 -4.77
CA LEU A 6 -1.79 -13.49 -5.36
C LEU A 6 -2.34 -12.44 -4.39
N LYS A 7 -2.50 -12.80 -3.11
CA LYS A 7 -2.97 -11.88 -2.07
C LYS A 7 -1.97 -10.76 -1.80
N ASP A 8 -0.68 -11.09 -1.72
CA ASP A 8 0.39 -10.10 -1.56
C ASP A 8 0.46 -9.16 -2.77
N ALA A 9 0.33 -9.70 -3.99
CA ALA A 9 0.29 -8.92 -5.22
C ALA A 9 -0.94 -8.01 -5.29
N ALA A 10 -2.10 -8.45 -4.80
CA ALA A 10 -3.30 -7.61 -4.73
C ALA A 10 -3.11 -6.41 -3.79
N ILE A 11 -2.56 -6.62 -2.59
CA ILE A 11 -2.22 -5.53 -1.67
C ILE A 11 -1.16 -4.59 -2.28
N PHE A 12 -0.16 -5.16 -2.96
CA PHE A 12 0.88 -4.38 -3.64
C PHE A 12 0.32 -3.46 -4.74
N VAL A 13 -0.53 -4.01 -5.61
CA VAL A 13 -1.15 -3.27 -6.73
C VAL A 13 -2.14 -2.22 -6.21
N MET A 14 -2.85 -2.52 -5.13
CA MET A 14 -3.71 -1.55 -4.45
C MET A 14 -2.90 -0.38 -3.88
N ALA A 15 -1.82 -0.66 -3.15
CA ALA A 15 -0.92 0.38 -2.62
C ALA A 15 -0.31 1.23 -3.75
N TYR A 16 0.12 0.61 -4.85
CA TYR A 16 0.61 1.32 -6.03
C TYR A 16 -0.45 2.27 -6.61
N SER A 17 -1.70 1.81 -6.72
CA SER A 17 -2.81 2.61 -7.23
C SER A 17 -3.08 3.83 -6.35
N PHE A 18 -3.06 3.67 -5.03
CA PHE A 18 -3.20 4.78 -4.09
C PHE A 18 -2.06 5.80 -4.20
N LEU A 19 -0.81 5.35 -4.28
CA LEU A 19 0.32 6.27 -4.50
C LEU A 19 0.17 7.02 -5.84
N LYS A 20 -0.28 6.34 -6.89
CA LYS A 20 -0.52 6.98 -8.19
C LYS A 20 -1.61 8.04 -8.16
N MET A 21 -2.72 7.78 -7.45
CA MET A 21 -3.81 8.74 -7.30
C MET A 21 -3.34 10.06 -6.67
N ASP A 22 -2.40 9.99 -5.72
CA ASP A 22 -1.86 11.18 -5.03
C ASP A 22 -0.71 11.87 -5.79
N SER A 23 -0.08 11.15 -6.73
CA SER A 23 1.09 11.66 -7.48
C SER A 23 0.74 12.64 -8.62
N SER A 24 -0.53 12.94 -8.85
CA SER A 24 -0.90 13.97 -9.83
C SER A 24 -0.47 15.35 -9.33
N GLU A 25 0.12 16.16 -10.21
CA GLU A 25 0.61 17.51 -9.88
C GLU A 25 -0.49 18.44 -9.33
N ASP A 26 -1.76 18.09 -9.58
CA ASP A 26 -2.94 18.82 -9.12
C ASP A 26 -3.13 18.81 -7.58
N LEU A 27 -2.55 17.84 -6.86
CA LEU A 27 -2.71 17.71 -5.40
C LEU A 27 -1.62 18.43 -4.59
N GLY A 28 -0.59 18.96 -5.26
CA GLY A 28 0.52 19.67 -4.62
C GLY A 28 1.45 18.78 -3.80
N LEU A 29 2.26 19.39 -2.92
CA LEU A 29 3.14 18.64 -2.02
C LEU A 29 2.32 17.96 -0.91
N PHE A 30 2.41 16.63 -0.81
CA PHE A 30 1.80 15.83 0.26
C PHE A 30 2.05 16.42 1.66
N ILE A 31 3.28 16.29 2.15
CA ILE A 31 3.73 16.87 3.44
C ILE A 31 4.85 17.86 3.19
N ASN A 32 5.86 17.43 2.45
CA ASN A 32 7.02 18.22 2.07
C ASN A 32 7.64 17.63 0.81
N LYS A 33 8.56 18.39 0.21
CA LYS A 33 9.26 18.01 -1.03
C LYS A 33 9.96 16.65 -0.94
N LYS A 34 10.50 16.29 0.23
CA LYS A 34 11.20 15.01 0.42
C LYS A 34 10.23 13.83 0.43
N ALA A 35 9.12 13.93 1.16
CA ALA A 35 8.09 12.90 1.19
C ALA A 35 7.46 12.70 -0.20
N SER A 36 7.13 13.80 -0.90
CA SER A 36 6.62 13.74 -2.27
C SER A 36 7.60 13.08 -3.22
N LYS A 37 8.90 13.40 -3.13
CA LYS A 37 9.92 12.73 -3.94
C LYS A 37 9.99 11.23 -3.65
N PHE A 38 9.90 10.83 -2.38
CA PHE A 38 9.91 9.40 -2.03
C PHE A 38 8.68 8.67 -2.54
N ILE A 39 7.51 9.33 -2.62
CA ILE A 39 6.32 8.77 -3.26
C ILE A 39 6.59 8.51 -4.74
N THR A 40 7.15 9.49 -5.47
CA THR A 40 7.55 9.32 -6.88
C THR A 40 8.56 8.19 -7.05
N ASP A 41 9.63 8.18 -6.24
CA ASP A 41 10.66 7.13 -6.29
C ASP A 41 10.06 5.74 -6.03
N LEU A 42 9.08 5.63 -5.12
CA LEU A 42 8.36 4.37 -4.86
C LEU A 42 7.54 3.94 -6.08
N ILE A 43 6.77 4.85 -6.69
CA ILE A 43 5.97 4.55 -7.89
C ILE A 43 6.86 4.05 -9.03
N ASP A 44 8.02 4.67 -9.24
CA ASP A 44 8.97 4.28 -10.28
C ASP A 44 9.50 2.85 -10.06
N VAL A 45 9.83 2.51 -8.80
CA VAL A 45 10.29 1.16 -8.44
C VAL A 45 9.16 0.13 -8.49
N MET A 46 7.93 0.51 -8.12
CA MET A 46 6.78 -0.38 -8.14
C MET A 46 6.29 -0.68 -9.57
N THR A 47 6.41 0.27 -10.50
CA THR A 47 5.94 0.15 -11.88
C THR A 47 6.39 -1.13 -12.60
N PRO A 48 7.70 -1.49 -12.65
CA PRO A 48 8.14 -2.73 -13.29
C PRO A 48 7.62 -3.98 -12.58
N ILE A 49 7.43 -3.94 -11.25
CA ILE A 49 6.90 -5.06 -10.47
C ILE A 49 5.40 -5.26 -10.75
N VAL A 50 4.63 -4.17 -10.87
CA VAL A 50 3.22 -4.24 -11.28
C VAL A 50 3.11 -4.83 -12.70
N LYS A 51 4.01 -4.44 -13.62
CA LYS A 51 4.08 -5.02 -14.97
C LYS A 51 4.41 -6.51 -14.95
N HIS A 52 5.26 -6.97 -14.03
CA HIS A 52 5.54 -8.40 -13.84
C HIS A 52 4.26 -9.21 -13.53
N TYR A 53 3.33 -8.63 -12.76
CA TYR A 53 2.07 -9.27 -12.42
C TYR A 53 0.95 -9.12 -13.48
N TYR A 54 1.22 -8.49 -14.63
CA TYR A 54 0.21 -8.19 -15.65
C TYR A 54 -0.47 -9.45 -16.21
N GLU A 55 0.25 -10.55 -16.34
CA GLU A 55 -0.32 -11.83 -16.79
C GLU A 55 -1.41 -12.37 -15.84
N PHE A 56 -1.41 -11.93 -14.58
CA PHE A 56 -2.38 -12.30 -13.55
C PHE A 56 -3.38 -11.20 -13.21
N GLN A 57 -3.38 -10.10 -13.98
CA GLN A 57 -4.15 -8.89 -13.69
C GLN A 57 -5.62 -9.20 -13.36
N LYS A 58 -6.31 -10.00 -14.18
CA LYS A 58 -7.72 -10.38 -13.94
C LYS A 58 -7.95 -10.99 -12.55
N ARG A 59 -7.03 -11.83 -12.07
CA ARG A 59 -7.14 -12.48 -10.76
C ARG A 59 -6.86 -11.49 -9.63
N ILE A 60 -5.91 -10.58 -9.84
CA ILE A 60 -5.57 -9.52 -8.89
C ILE A 60 -6.74 -8.53 -8.77
N ASP A 61 -7.29 -8.08 -9.90
CA ASP A 61 -8.44 -7.17 -9.95
C ASP A 61 -9.67 -7.76 -9.24
N LEU A 62 -9.90 -9.07 -9.37
CA LEU A 62 -10.97 -9.75 -8.64
C LEU A 62 -10.76 -9.73 -7.12
N GLN A 63 -9.52 -9.87 -6.64
CA GLN A 63 -9.20 -9.76 -5.21
C GLN A 63 -9.42 -8.33 -4.72
N ILE A 64 -8.95 -7.34 -5.48
CA ILE A 64 -9.13 -5.92 -5.17
C ILE A 64 -10.62 -5.54 -5.14
N ALA A 65 -11.39 -5.95 -6.15
CA ALA A 65 -12.83 -5.68 -6.20
C ALA A 65 -13.59 -6.34 -5.04
N ALA A 66 -13.19 -7.56 -4.63
CA ALA A 66 -13.78 -8.21 -3.46
C ALA A 66 -13.49 -7.43 -2.17
N LEU A 67 -12.28 -6.89 -2.02
CA LEU A 67 -11.90 -6.03 -0.90
C LEU A 67 -12.70 -4.72 -0.88
N ASP A 68 -12.82 -4.04 -2.01
CA ASP A 68 -13.58 -2.79 -2.12
C ASP A 68 -15.06 -3.01 -1.79
N ASN A 69 -15.64 -4.11 -2.24
CA ASN A 69 -17.01 -4.47 -1.90
C ASN A 69 -17.18 -4.70 -0.39
N LYS A 70 -16.24 -5.38 0.26
CA LYS A 70 -16.27 -5.56 1.72
C LYS A 70 -16.12 -4.22 2.46
N ALA A 71 -15.22 -3.36 2.01
CA ALA A 71 -15.03 -2.03 2.59
C ALA A 71 -16.30 -1.18 2.47
N ARG A 72 -16.98 -1.21 1.31
CA ARG A 72 -18.26 -0.50 1.10
C ARG A 72 -19.41 -0.99 1.97
N VAL A 73 -19.42 -2.27 2.32
CA VAL A 73 -20.44 -2.87 3.20
C VAL A 73 -20.13 -2.60 4.68
N CYS A 74 -18.86 -2.33 5.01
CA CYS A 74 -18.46 -1.88 6.33
C CYS A 74 -19.09 -0.51 6.59
N LYS A 75 -19.87 -0.36 7.68
CA LYS A 75 -20.53 0.90 8.06
C LYS A 75 -19.59 1.91 8.74
N ASN A 76 -18.29 1.75 8.57
CA ASN A 76 -17.29 2.60 9.20
C ASN A 76 -16.85 3.66 8.17
N ASP A 77 -16.93 4.92 8.57
CA ASP A 77 -16.33 6.01 7.81
C ASP A 77 -14.85 6.10 8.19
N PHE A 78 -13.97 5.98 7.20
CA PHE A 78 -12.52 6.14 7.39
C PHE A 78 -12.06 7.43 6.72
N SER A 79 -11.31 8.27 7.43
CA SER A 79 -10.63 9.43 6.85
C SER A 79 -9.14 9.13 6.73
N THR A 80 -8.64 9.02 5.51
CA THR A 80 -7.20 8.77 5.28
C THR A 80 -6.68 9.47 4.04
N THR A 81 -5.36 9.64 3.98
CA THR A 81 -4.68 10.07 2.75
C THR A 81 -4.20 8.84 1.98
N ALA A 82 -4.25 8.91 0.65
CA ALA A 82 -3.84 7.79 -0.20
C ALA A 82 -2.37 7.35 0.03
N PRO A 83 -1.38 8.26 0.21
CA PRO A 83 -0.01 7.84 0.50
C PRO A 83 0.16 7.17 1.86
N GLN A 84 -0.58 7.64 2.86
CA GLN A 84 -0.54 7.07 4.21
C GLN A 84 -1.09 5.65 4.19
N LEU A 85 -2.28 5.44 3.60
CA LEU A 85 -2.89 4.11 3.46
C LEU A 85 -2.01 3.16 2.65
N ALA A 86 -1.42 3.64 1.54
CA ALA A 86 -0.51 2.82 0.74
C ALA A 86 0.72 2.38 1.54
N CYS A 87 1.32 3.29 2.31
CA CYS A 87 2.47 2.99 3.14
C CYS A 87 2.11 2.05 4.29
N ASP A 88 0.94 2.21 4.90
CA ASP A 88 0.40 1.32 5.93
C ASP A 88 0.21 -0.10 5.39
N LEU A 89 -0.43 -0.24 4.22
CA LEU A 89 -0.61 -1.54 3.55
C LEU A 89 0.72 -2.25 3.32
N LEU A 90 1.70 -1.55 2.75
CA LEU A 90 3.03 -2.11 2.47
C LEU A 90 3.77 -2.46 3.76
N TYR A 91 3.77 -1.55 4.74
CA TYR A 91 4.47 -1.75 6.00
C TYR A 91 3.91 -2.94 6.78
N LEU A 92 2.58 -2.98 6.94
CA LEU A 92 1.92 -4.02 7.74
C LEU A 92 1.92 -5.39 7.06
N LYS A 93 1.68 -5.46 5.74
CA LYS A 93 1.60 -6.75 5.03
C LYS A 93 2.97 -7.39 4.79
N PHE A 94 4.00 -6.58 4.52
CA PHE A 94 5.29 -7.09 4.02
C PHE A 94 6.34 -7.22 5.13
N ALA A 95 6.12 -6.61 6.30
CA ALA A 95 6.97 -6.80 7.47
C ALA A 95 7.03 -8.29 7.86
N PRO A 96 8.24 -8.90 7.97
CA PRO A 96 8.38 -10.33 8.28
C PRO A 96 7.64 -10.79 9.54
N ASN A 97 7.65 -9.94 10.57
CA ASN A 97 7.03 -10.24 11.87
C ASN A 97 5.51 -10.42 11.77
N ASN A 98 4.86 -9.79 10.79
CA ASN A 98 3.41 -9.80 10.63
C ASN A 98 2.91 -10.98 9.79
N ARG A 99 3.82 -11.78 9.21
CA ARG A 99 3.48 -12.79 8.21
C ARG A 99 3.33 -14.21 8.76
N LYS A 100 3.41 -14.41 10.09
CA LYS A 100 3.20 -15.72 10.76
C LYS A 100 3.96 -16.87 10.09
N GLY A 101 5.20 -16.63 9.65
CA GLY A 101 6.06 -17.61 8.97
C GLY A 101 5.87 -17.73 7.44
N GLN A 102 4.91 -17.03 6.83
CA GLN A 102 4.72 -17.00 5.39
C GLN A 102 5.77 -16.11 4.71
N ARG A 103 6.47 -16.65 3.71
CA ARG A 103 7.46 -15.89 2.92
C ARG A 103 6.77 -15.03 1.87
N LEU A 104 7.34 -13.87 1.59
CA LEU A 104 7.00 -13.08 0.40
C LEU A 104 7.58 -13.76 -0.85
N ALA A 105 6.96 -13.52 -2.00
CA ALA A 105 7.60 -13.82 -3.28
C ALA A 105 8.92 -13.02 -3.38
N PRO A 106 9.99 -13.59 -3.99
CA PRO A 106 11.32 -12.97 -4.01
C PRO A 106 11.30 -11.50 -4.49
N ILE A 107 10.56 -11.20 -5.56
CA ILE A 107 10.45 -9.85 -6.11
C ILE A 107 9.84 -8.84 -5.13
N LEU A 108 8.84 -9.25 -4.36
CA LEU A 108 8.20 -8.41 -3.33
C LEU A 108 9.07 -8.29 -2.07
N ALA A 109 9.79 -9.36 -1.73
CA ALA A 109 10.73 -9.36 -0.61
C ALA A 109 11.89 -8.39 -0.85
N GLU A 110 12.46 -8.42 -2.06
CA GLU A 110 13.52 -7.52 -2.48
C GLU A 110 13.04 -6.06 -2.51
N PHE A 111 11.86 -5.82 -3.11
CA PHE A 111 11.23 -4.51 -3.08
C PHE A 111 11.14 -3.94 -1.66
N TYR A 112 10.59 -4.72 -0.73
CA TYR A 112 10.39 -4.26 0.64
C TYR A 112 11.72 -4.03 1.35
N ALA A 113 12.68 -4.95 1.21
CA ALA A 113 14.00 -4.81 1.82
C ALA A 113 14.72 -3.52 1.39
N CYS A 114 14.62 -3.16 0.10
CA CYS A 114 15.27 -1.97 -0.46
C CYS A 114 14.51 -0.66 -0.16
N ASN A 115 13.23 -0.70 0.20
CA ASN A 115 12.39 0.51 0.30
C ASN A 115 11.69 0.70 1.65
N LYS A 116 11.81 -0.24 2.60
CA LYS A 116 11.19 -0.16 3.93
C LYS A 116 11.47 1.15 4.67
N ASP A 117 12.68 1.71 4.54
CA ASP A 117 13.05 2.94 5.23
C ASP A 117 12.36 4.18 4.60
N LYS A 118 12.14 4.17 3.28
CA LYS A 118 11.36 5.21 2.60
C LYS A 118 9.89 5.13 2.98
N ILE A 119 9.34 3.92 3.00
CA ILE A 119 7.96 3.65 3.43
C ILE A 119 7.76 4.15 4.86
N ALA A 120 8.64 3.74 5.79
CA ALA A 120 8.59 4.19 7.18
C ALA A 120 8.76 5.70 7.32
N TYR A 121 9.62 6.33 6.50
CA TYR A 121 9.77 7.79 6.50
C TYR A 121 8.47 8.51 6.11
N ILE A 122 7.80 8.08 5.04
CA ILE A 122 6.54 8.69 4.60
C ILE A 122 5.48 8.50 5.69
N LEU A 123 5.37 7.29 6.22
CA LEU A 123 4.40 6.93 7.26
C LEU A 123 4.57 7.76 8.54
N ASN A 124 5.78 7.79 9.10
CA ASN A 124 6.06 8.55 10.31
C ASN A 124 5.81 10.04 10.10
N LYS A 125 6.17 10.57 8.91
CA LYS A 125 5.87 11.96 8.60
C LYS A 125 4.37 12.22 8.47
N SER A 126 3.58 11.31 7.91
CA SER A 126 2.12 11.49 7.91
C SER A 126 1.56 11.53 9.33
N TYR A 127 2.08 10.71 10.24
CA TYR A 127 1.61 10.66 11.62
C TYR A 127 2.03 11.87 12.46
N ASP A 128 3.19 12.47 12.16
CA ASP A 128 3.73 13.61 12.91
C ASP A 128 3.27 14.99 12.41
N THR A 129 2.37 15.04 11.41
CA THR A 129 2.02 16.30 10.72
C THR A 129 0.51 16.55 10.70
N LYS A 130 0.02 17.37 9.77
CA LYS A 130 -1.41 17.72 9.64
C LYS A 130 -2.31 16.50 9.39
N TYR A 131 -1.74 15.34 9.04
CA TYR A 131 -2.46 14.09 8.79
C TYR A 131 -2.43 13.11 9.98
N SER A 132 -2.08 13.60 11.18
CA SER A 132 -2.01 12.76 12.37
C SER A 132 -3.36 12.18 12.79
N LYS A 133 -4.46 12.87 12.48
CA LYS A 133 -5.82 12.44 12.86
C LYS A 133 -6.30 11.27 12.01
N GLU A 134 -5.78 11.18 10.80
CA GLU A 134 -6.05 10.17 9.80
C GLU A 134 -5.22 8.87 10.03
N ALA A 135 -4.25 8.90 10.95
CA ALA A 135 -3.34 7.78 11.19
C ALA A 135 -4.05 6.53 11.70
N GLU A 136 -4.93 6.70 12.69
CA GLU A 136 -5.68 5.59 13.29
C GLU A 136 -6.62 4.94 12.25
N ASP A 137 -7.38 5.76 11.53
CA ASP A 137 -8.27 5.30 10.45
C ASP A 137 -7.49 4.61 9.32
N SER A 138 -6.32 5.13 8.96
CA SER A 138 -5.45 4.53 7.93
C SER A 138 -5.00 3.13 8.34
N GLN A 139 -4.51 2.98 9.57
CA GLN A 139 -4.09 1.68 10.09
C GLN A 139 -5.26 0.71 10.19
N ASN A 140 -6.40 1.15 10.73
CA ASN A 140 -7.59 0.33 10.85
C ASN A 140 -8.07 -0.18 9.49
N LEU A 141 -8.08 0.69 8.48
CA LEU A 141 -8.45 0.34 7.12
C LEU A 141 -7.41 -0.59 6.46
N ALA A 142 -6.12 -0.38 6.70
CA ALA A 142 -5.06 -1.27 6.22
C ALA A 142 -5.18 -2.67 6.82
N TYR A 143 -5.40 -2.79 8.14
CA TYR A 143 -5.68 -4.07 8.79
C TYR A 143 -6.91 -4.74 8.20
N PHE A 144 -8.00 -3.99 8.02
CA PHE A 144 -9.21 -4.49 7.38
C PHE A 144 -8.91 -5.13 6.02
N TYR A 145 -8.19 -4.43 5.14
CA TYR A 145 -7.81 -4.97 3.83
C TYR A 145 -6.91 -6.20 3.93
N ILE A 146 -5.92 -6.20 4.83
CA ILE A 146 -4.96 -7.30 5.00
C ILE A 146 -5.63 -8.56 5.54
N GLU A 147 -6.62 -8.44 6.41
CA GLU A 147 -7.37 -9.57 6.98
C GLU A 147 -8.40 -10.13 6.00
N ASN A 148 -8.87 -9.30 5.06
CA ASN A 148 -9.96 -9.66 4.15
C ASN A 148 -9.54 -10.08 2.75
N VAL A 149 -8.24 -10.02 2.42
CA VAL A 149 -7.67 -10.46 1.14
C VAL A 149 -7.45 -11.98 1.10
#